data_AF-A0A1H6UCD6-F1
#
_entry.id   AF-A0A1H6UCD6-F1
#
_cell.length_a   1.000
_cell.length_b   1.000
_cell.length_c   1.000
_cell.angle_alpha   90.00
_cell.angle_beta   90.00
_cell.angle_gamma   90.00
#
_symmetry.space_group_name_H-M   'P 1'
#
loop_
_entity.id
_entity.type
_entity.pdbx_description
1 polymer ?
#
loop_
_entity_poly.entity_id
_entity_poly.type
_entity_poly.pdbx_seq_one_letter_code
_entity_poly.pdbx_strand_id
1 'polypeptide(L)'
;MRDYQSLAHTKWDCKYHVVFIPKRRKKAIFGAIRKHLGELLHELARQRECRIVEGHLMPDHVHMCISIPPKHSVSYVVGYIKGKSAISIARRFMGKTKNFTGESFWALGYFVSTVGLDEEVVRAYIRNQEKEDEHYDQLKFCL
;
A
#
# COMPACT_ATOMS: atom_id res chain seq x y z
N MET A 1 8.54 20.80 -5.34
CA MET A 1 7.09 20.64 -5.60
C MET A 1 6.74 19.18 -5.36
N ARG A 2 5.64 18.84 -4.68
CA ARG A 2 5.25 17.43 -4.49
C ARG A 2 4.61 16.90 -5.77
N ASP A 3 5.01 15.72 -6.19
CA ASP A 3 4.47 15.07 -7.39
C ASP A 3 3.11 14.41 -7.08
N TYR A 4 2.05 15.21 -7.12
CA TYR A 4 0.68 14.72 -7.00
C TYR A 4 0.25 13.93 -8.24
N GLN A 5 -0.38 12.77 -8.03
CA GLN A 5 -1.01 11.99 -9.09
C GLN A 5 -2.38 12.56 -9.44
N SER A 6 -2.90 12.22 -10.63
CA SER A 6 -4.15 12.76 -11.15
C SER A 6 -5.09 11.65 -11.62
N LEU A 7 -6.38 11.82 -11.33
CA LEU A 7 -7.52 11.15 -11.96
C LEU A 7 -8.43 12.22 -12.59
N ALA A 8 -9.49 11.82 -13.29
CA ALA A 8 -10.39 12.73 -14.02
C ALA A 8 -10.86 13.95 -13.20
N HIS A 9 -11.12 13.76 -11.90
CA HIS A 9 -11.64 14.81 -11.03
C HIS A 9 -10.88 14.90 -9.69
N THR A 10 -9.64 14.41 -9.62
CA THR A 10 -8.93 14.33 -8.33
C THR A 10 -7.42 14.43 -8.49
N LYS A 11 -6.78 15.28 -7.68
CA LYS A 11 -5.34 15.25 -7.43
C LYS A 11 -5.10 14.54 -6.11
N TRP A 12 -4.15 13.60 -6.06
CA TRP A 12 -3.98 12.74 -4.89
C TRP A 12 -2.53 12.32 -4.67
N ASP A 13 -2.19 12.11 -3.40
CA ASP A 13 -0.97 11.43 -2.97
C ASP A 13 -1.29 10.57 -1.76
N CYS A 14 -1.77 9.35 -2.00
CA CYS A 14 -2.20 8.42 -0.98
C CYS A 14 -1.17 7.30 -0.90
N LYS A 15 -0.33 7.33 0.14
CA LYS A 15 0.65 6.30 0.44
C LYS A 15 0.36 5.68 1.80
N TYR A 16 0.60 4.38 1.90
CA TYR A 16 0.34 3.61 3.11
C TYR A 16 1.54 2.74 3.44
N HIS A 17 1.93 2.71 4.70
CA HIS A 17 2.84 1.72 5.24
C HIS A 17 2.01 0.52 5.66
N VAL A 18 2.24 -0.62 5.00
CA VAL A 18 1.52 -1.86 5.23
C VAL A 18 2.49 -2.93 5.72
N VAL A 19 2.07 -3.67 6.76
CA VAL A 19 2.80 -4.84 7.26
C VAL A 19 1.88 -6.04 7.39
N PHE A 20 2.30 -7.20 6.88
CA PHE A 20 1.60 -8.45 7.12
C PHE A 20 2.58 -9.63 7.22
N ILE A 21 2.13 -10.68 7.90
CA ILE A 21 3.00 -11.81 8.30
C ILE A 21 2.47 -13.15 7.78
N PRO A 22 3.35 -14.12 7.46
CA PRO A 22 2.96 -15.50 7.21
C PRO A 22 2.36 -16.15 8.46
N LYS A 23 1.43 -17.09 8.26
CA LYS A 23 0.67 -17.73 9.34
C LYS A 23 1.49 -18.81 10.05
N ARG A 24 1.65 -18.68 11.37
CA ARG A 24 2.23 -19.70 12.28
C ARG A 24 3.54 -20.29 11.72
N ARG A 25 3.57 -21.60 11.46
CA ARG A 25 4.74 -22.37 10.99
C ARG A 25 5.18 -22.06 9.56
N LYS A 26 4.47 -21.18 8.84
CA LYS A 26 4.82 -20.78 7.46
C LYS A 26 5.97 -19.76 7.40
N LYS A 27 6.47 -19.27 8.54
CA LYS A 27 7.64 -18.36 8.62
C LYS A 27 8.89 -18.95 7.95
N ALA A 28 9.21 -20.22 8.21
CA ALA A 28 10.38 -20.88 7.60
C ALA A 28 10.26 -20.99 6.07
N ILE A 29 9.09 -21.41 5.59
CA ILE A 29 8.79 -21.49 4.14
C ILE A 29 8.89 -20.10 3.52
N PHE A 30 8.30 -19.09 4.15
CA PHE A 30 8.37 -17.71 3.69
C PHE A 30 9.83 -17.22 3.59
N GLY A 31 10.64 -17.44 4.64
CA GLY A 31 12.05 -17.07 4.65
C GLY A 31 12.86 -17.66 3.49
N ALA A 32 12.55 -18.90 3.08
CA ALA A 32 13.19 -19.56 1.95
C ALA A 32 12.74 -19.00 0.59
N ILE A 33 11.44 -18.71 0.42
CA ILE A 33 10.88 -18.30 -0.88
C ILE A 33 10.82 -16.78 -1.09
N ARG A 34 11.06 -15.95 -0.06
CA ARG A 34 10.82 -14.50 -0.09
C ARG A 34 11.51 -13.77 -1.24
N LYS A 35 12.70 -14.22 -1.66
CA LYS A 35 13.43 -13.61 -2.78
C LYS A 35 12.65 -13.65 -4.10
N HIS A 36 11.76 -14.63 -4.27
CA HIS A 36 10.92 -14.79 -5.46
C HIS A 36 9.55 -14.11 -5.34
N LEU A 37 9.21 -13.55 -4.17
CA LEU A 37 7.91 -12.95 -3.93
C LEU A 37 7.87 -11.45 -4.24
N GLY A 38 9.01 -10.77 -4.29
CA GLY A 38 9.06 -9.33 -4.56
C GLY A 38 8.36 -8.97 -5.86
N GLU A 39 8.81 -9.55 -6.98
CA GLU A 39 8.23 -9.32 -8.31
C GLU A 39 6.73 -9.63 -8.37
N LEU A 40 6.31 -10.74 -7.75
CA LEU A 40 4.90 -11.12 -7.67
C LEU A 40 4.06 -10.07 -6.95
N LEU A 41 4.53 -9.53 -5.82
CA LEU A 41 3.79 -8.50 -5.08
C LEU A 41 3.70 -7.20 -5.90
N HIS A 42 4.76 -6.81 -6.59
CA HIS A 42 4.75 -5.66 -7.50
C HIS A 42 3.77 -5.87 -8.66
N GLU A 43 3.74 -7.05 -9.26
CA GLU A 43 2.80 -7.40 -10.32
C GLU A 43 1.34 -7.31 -9.83
N LEU A 44 1.04 -7.93 -8.68
CA LEU A 44 -0.30 -7.90 -8.09
C LEU A 44 -0.75 -6.48 -7.72
N ALA A 45 0.17 -5.63 -7.23
CA ALA A 45 -0.13 -4.21 -6.99
C ALA A 45 -0.49 -3.49 -8.31
N ARG A 46 0.30 -3.69 -9.38
CA ARG A 46 0.04 -3.08 -10.70
C ARG A 46 -1.31 -3.52 -11.28
N GLN A 47 -1.72 -4.77 -11.08
CA GLN A 47 -3.04 -5.27 -11.51
C GLN A 47 -4.21 -4.55 -10.83
N ARG A 48 -3.97 -3.82 -9.74
CA ARG A 48 -4.94 -2.96 -9.04
C ARG A 48 -4.60 -1.48 -9.13
N GLU A 49 -3.83 -1.10 -10.15
CA GLU A 49 -3.42 0.30 -10.39
C GLU A 49 -2.68 0.90 -9.17
N CYS A 50 -2.13 0.04 -8.31
CA CYS A 50 -1.36 0.42 -7.15
C CYS A 50 0.13 0.33 -7.47
N ARG A 51 0.94 1.11 -6.77
CA ARG A 51 2.40 1.09 -6.92
C ARG A 51 3.04 0.86 -5.57
N ILE A 52 3.77 -0.25 -5.42
CA ILE A 52 4.71 -0.41 -4.29
C ILE A 52 5.87 0.53 -4.57
N VAL A 53 6.00 1.57 -3.75
CA VAL A 53 7.05 2.59 -3.84
C VAL A 53 8.36 2.03 -3.32
N GLU A 54 8.29 1.34 -2.17
CA GLU A 54 9.42 0.69 -1.52
C GLU A 54 8.90 -0.55 -0.79
N GLY A 55 9.69 -1.61 -0.70
CA GLY A 55 9.28 -2.81 0.01
C GLY A 55 10.45 -3.68 0.46
N HIS A 56 10.33 -4.23 1.66
CA HIS A 56 11.31 -5.16 2.22
C HIS A 56 10.60 -6.40 2.74
N LEU A 57 11.00 -7.56 2.21
CA LEU A 57 10.57 -8.87 2.67
C LEU A 57 11.53 -9.37 3.73
N MET A 58 11.19 -9.20 5.01
CA MET A 58 11.95 -9.74 6.13
C MET A 58 11.72 -11.26 6.25
N PRO A 59 12.53 -12.01 6.99
CA PRO A 59 12.35 -13.46 7.12
C PRO A 59 10.98 -13.89 7.67
N ASP A 60 10.30 -13.03 8.42
CA ASP A 60 9.06 -13.38 9.10
C ASP A 60 7.90 -12.39 8.90
N HIS A 61 8.07 -11.35 8.08
CA HIS A 61 7.03 -10.39 7.74
C HIS A 61 7.37 -9.57 6.48
N VAL A 62 6.36 -8.92 5.90
CA VAL A 62 6.48 -8.03 4.73
C VAL A 62 6.29 -6.59 5.20
N HIS A 63 7.22 -5.69 4.86
CA HIS A 63 7.03 -4.23 4.93
C HIS A 63 6.89 -3.67 3.53
N MET A 64 5.89 -2.83 3.29
CA MET A 64 5.81 -2.06 2.05
C MET A 64 5.23 -0.66 2.26
N CYS A 65 5.76 0.30 1.52
CA CYS A 65 5.13 1.57 1.24
C CYS A 65 4.39 1.44 -0.09
N ILE A 66 3.06 1.49 -0.07
CA ILE A 66 2.22 1.31 -1.24
C ILE A 66 1.39 2.57 -1.52
N SER A 67 1.44 3.03 -2.76
CA SER A 67 0.56 4.06 -3.29
C SER A 67 -0.71 3.41 -3.82
N ILE A 68 -1.86 3.82 -3.27
CA ILE A 68 -3.18 3.26 -3.60
C ILE A 68 -4.07 4.42 -4.09
N PRO A 69 -4.63 4.35 -5.31
CA PRO A 69 -5.59 5.35 -5.77
C PRO A 69 -6.79 5.49 -4.83
N PRO A 70 -7.33 6.69 -4.61
CA PRO A 70 -8.41 6.93 -3.63
C PRO A 70 -9.72 6.20 -3.96
N LYS A 71 -9.89 5.74 -5.21
CA LYS A 71 -11.01 4.88 -5.64
C LYS A 71 -10.95 3.46 -5.08
N HIS A 72 -9.82 3.03 -4.52
CA HIS A 72 -9.63 1.71 -3.93
C HIS A 72 -9.51 1.80 -2.42
N SER A 73 -10.21 0.93 -1.69
CA SER A 73 -10.00 0.79 -0.26
C SER A 73 -8.71 0.03 0.03
N VAL A 74 -8.01 0.41 1.10
CA VAL A 74 -6.79 -0.26 1.56
C VAL A 74 -7.05 -1.74 1.83
N SER A 75 -8.17 -2.07 2.48
CA SER A 75 -8.53 -3.45 2.81
C SER A 75 -8.74 -4.32 1.57
N TYR A 76 -9.35 -3.76 0.52
CA TYR A 76 -9.52 -4.45 -0.75
C TYR A 76 -8.17 -4.79 -1.40
N VAL A 77 -7.27 -3.81 -1.48
CA VAL A 77 -5.94 -4.00 -2.10
C VAL A 77 -5.10 -5.00 -1.31
N VAL A 78 -5.02 -4.85 0.01
CA VAL A 78 -4.24 -5.75 0.87
C VAL A 78 -4.82 -7.17 0.86
N GLY A 79 -6.15 -7.30 0.90
CA GLY A 79 -6.84 -8.59 0.78
C GLY A 79 -6.56 -9.27 -0.56
N TYR A 80 -6.61 -8.51 -1.66
CA TYR A 80 -6.29 -9.01 -3.00
C TYR A 80 -4.84 -9.50 -3.09
N ILE A 81 -3.86 -8.70 -2.65
CA ILE A 81 -2.44 -9.05 -2.66
C ILE A 81 -2.20 -10.31 -1.84
N LYS A 82 -2.69 -10.37 -0.59
CA LYS A 82 -2.54 -11.54 0.29
C LYS A 82 -3.20 -12.78 -0.31
N GLY A 83 -4.41 -12.65 -0.85
CA GLY A 83 -5.15 -13.76 -1.45
C GLY A 83 -4.46 -14.36 -2.68
N LYS A 84 -4.13 -13.51 -3.67
CA LYS A 84 -3.51 -13.97 -4.92
C LYS A 84 -2.08 -14.47 -4.71
N SER A 85 -1.30 -13.82 -3.85
CA SER A 85 0.05 -14.32 -3.52
C SER A 85 -0.01 -15.67 -2.80
N ALA A 86 -0.95 -15.89 -1.88
CA ALA A 86 -1.12 -17.18 -1.23
C ALA A 86 -1.43 -18.31 -2.22
N ILE A 87 -2.29 -18.05 -3.21
CA ILE A 87 -2.60 -19.00 -4.29
C ILE A 87 -1.36 -19.31 -5.13
N SER A 88 -0.61 -18.27 -5.53
CA SER A 88 0.62 -18.44 -6.31
C SER A 88 1.67 -19.24 -5.55
N ILE A 89 1.86 -18.95 -4.26
CA ILE A 89 2.77 -19.69 -3.39
C ILE A 89 2.38 -21.17 -3.29
N ALA A 90 1.09 -21.45 -3.10
CA ALA A 90 0.60 -22.82 -3.01
C ALA A 90 0.86 -23.63 -4.28
N ARG A 91 0.64 -23.03 -5.45
CA ARG A 91 0.86 -23.67 -6.75
C ARG A 91 2.33 -23.90 -7.05
N ARG A 92 3.19 -22.91 -6.77
CA ARG A 92 4.62 -22.94 -7.16
C ARG A 92 5.51 -23.70 -6.19
N PHE A 93 5.23 -23.63 -4.88
CA PHE A 93 6.17 -24.11 -3.85
C PHE A 93 5.61 -25.21 -2.95
N MET A 94 4.30 -25.43 -2.91
CA MET A 94 3.69 -26.45 -2.05
C MET A 94 3.15 -27.66 -2.83
N GLY A 95 3.30 -27.70 -4.17
CA GLY A 95 2.92 -28.84 -5.01
C GLY A 95 1.42 -29.19 -5.01
N LYS A 96 0.56 -28.36 -4.40
CA LYS A 96 -0.87 -28.63 -4.28
C LYS A 96 -1.61 -28.08 -5.51
N THR A 97 -2.08 -28.98 -6.37
CA THR A 97 -2.69 -28.61 -7.67
C THR A 97 -4.21 -28.45 -7.65
N LYS A 98 -4.98 -28.98 -6.67
CA LYS A 98 -6.46 -28.94 -6.81
C LYS A 98 -7.34 -28.52 -5.63
N ASN A 99 -6.95 -28.65 -4.36
CA ASN A 99 -7.86 -28.33 -3.23
C ASN A 99 -7.19 -27.51 -2.13
N PHE A 100 -6.92 -26.23 -2.38
CA PHE A 100 -6.48 -25.29 -1.35
C PHE A 100 -7.67 -24.54 -0.72
N THR A 101 -8.71 -25.29 -0.37
CA THR A 101 -9.86 -24.82 0.40
C THR A 101 -9.41 -24.70 1.87
N GLY A 102 -9.09 -23.48 2.32
CA GLY A 102 -9.02 -23.14 3.75
C GLY A 102 -7.65 -22.85 4.38
N GLU A 103 -6.52 -23.09 3.71
CA GLU A 103 -5.19 -22.87 4.33
C GLU A 103 -4.58 -21.48 4.04
N SER A 104 -5.02 -20.40 4.70
CA SER A 104 -4.39 -19.07 4.47
C SER A 104 -2.85 -19.09 4.67
N PHE A 105 -2.07 -18.63 3.67
CA PHE A 105 -0.61 -18.50 3.81
C PHE A 105 -0.25 -17.38 4.77
N TRP A 106 -0.99 -16.28 4.69
CA TRP A 106 -0.86 -15.11 5.55
C TRP A 106 -1.76 -15.21 6.77
N ALA A 107 -1.38 -14.48 7.83
CA ALA A 107 -2.26 -14.22 8.96
C ALA A 107 -3.51 -13.43 8.49
N LEU A 108 -4.60 -13.51 9.28
CA LEU A 108 -5.85 -12.82 8.95
C LEU A 108 -5.65 -11.30 8.95
N GLY A 109 -5.07 -10.76 10.02
CA GLY A 109 -4.78 -9.34 10.17
C GLY A 109 -3.63 -8.83 9.29
N TYR A 110 -3.52 -7.51 9.26
CA TYR A 110 -2.39 -6.73 8.75
C TYR A 110 -2.37 -5.40 9.49
N PHE A 111 -1.21 -4.77 9.55
CA PHE A 111 -1.04 -3.42 10.06
C PHE A 111 -1.05 -2.44 8.89
N VAL A 112 -1.62 -1.26 9.11
CA VAL A 112 -1.56 -0.15 8.16
C VAL A 112 -1.48 1.20 8.87
N SER A 113 -0.62 2.08 8.38
CA SER A 113 -0.60 3.50 8.71
C SER A 113 -0.48 4.33 7.43
N THR A 114 -0.99 5.56 7.47
CA THR A 114 -0.81 6.52 6.37
C THR A 114 0.61 7.05 6.36
N VAL A 115 1.20 7.15 5.17
CA VAL A 115 2.47 7.84 4.95
C VAL A 115 2.13 9.18 4.28
N GLY A 116 2.39 10.28 4.96
CA GLY A 116 1.97 11.59 4.48
C GLY A 116 2.53 12.74 5.29
N LEU A 117 1.92 13.90 5.12
CA LEU A 117 2.20 15.09 5.91
C LEU A 117 2.03 14.79 7.40
N ASP A 118 2.87 15.44 8.20
CA ASP A 118 2.64 15.54 9.63
C ASP A 118 1.24 16.12 9.88
N GLU A 119 0.49 15.51 10.79
CA GLU A 119 -0.86 15.93 11.13
C GLU A 119 -0.89 17.40 11.58
N GLU A 120 0.14 17.85 12.31
CA GLU A 120 0.28 19.22 12.77
C GLU A 120 0.43 20.19 11.58
N VAL A 121 1.18 19.80 10.56
CA VAL A 121 1.38 20.58 9.34
C VAL A 121 0.07 20.70 8.55
N VAL A 122 -0.70 19.61 8.42
CA VAL A 122 -2.02 19.66 7.77
C VAL A 122 -2.97 20.58 8.52
N ARG A 123 -3.04 20.45 9.85
CA ARG A 123 -3.92 21.27 10.69
C ARG A 123 -3.53 22.75 10.64
N ALA A 124 -2.22 23.05 10.64
CA ALA A 124 -1.72 24.42 10.51
C ALA A 124 -2.09 25.02 9.15
N TYR A 125 -1.91 24.26 8.06
CA TYR A 125 -2.32 24.68 6.72
C TYR A 125 -3.81 25.03 6.67
N ILE A 126 -4.69 24.15 7.17
CA ILE A 126 -6.15 24.39 7.18
C ILE A 126 -6.51 25.67 7.96
N ARG A 127 -5.87 25.91 9.11
CA ARG A 127 -6.17 27.09 9.95
C ARG A 127 -5.72 28.41 9.32
N ASN A 128 -4.70 28.37 8.47
CA ASN A 128 -4.10 29.57 7.91
C ASN A 128 -4.48 29.79 6.44
N GLN A 129 -5.20 28.85 5.83
CA GLN A 129 -5.54 28.87 4.40
C GLN A 129 -6.29 30.14 3.98
N GLU A 130 -7.29 30.57 4.74
CA GLU A 130 -8.06 31.79 4.43
C GLU A 130 -7.18 33.06 4.44
N LYS A 131 -6.18 33.12 5.34
CA LYS A 131 -5.27 34.28 5.44
C LYS A 131 -4.27 34.34 4.29
N GLU A 132 -3.83 33.18 3.80
CA GLU A 132 -2.97 33.11 2.63
C GLU A 132 -3.74 33.46 1.35
N ASP A 133 -5.00 33.02 1.22
CA ASP A 133 -5.87 33.37 0.09
C ASP A 133 -6.18 34.89 0.06
N GLU A 134 -6.53 35.51 1.20
CA GLU A 134 -6.75 36.96 1.31
C GLU A 134 -5.49 37.78 0.93
N HIS A 135 -4.30 37.33 1.33
CA HIS A 135 -3.05 37.98 0.99
C HIS A 135 -2.73 37.91 -0.52
N TYR A 136 -3.01 36.76 -1.14
CA TYR A 136 -2.84 36.57 -2.58
C TYR A 136 -3.82 37.40 -3.41
N ASP A 137 -5.07 37.52 -2.96
CA ASP A 137 -6.06 38.35 -3.63
C ASP A 137 -5.70 39.84 -3.52
N GLN A 138 -5.25 40.32 -2.35
CA GLN A 138 -4.75 41.69 -2.17
C GLN A 138 -3.58 42.02 -3.10
N LEU A 139 -2.64 41.07 -3.29
CA LEU A 139 -1.51 41.24 -4.21
C LEU A 139 -1.95 41.29 -5.69
N LYS A 140 -3.02 40.58 -6.07
CA LYS A 140 -3.59 40.62 -7.43
C LYS A 140 -4.36 41.90 -7.74
N PHE A 141 -4.96 42.55 -6.75
CA PHE A 141 -5.67 43.82 -6.93
C PHE A 141 -4.73 45.04 -6.97
N CYS A 142 -3.45 44.89 -6.64
CA CYS A 142 -2.43 45.95 -6.69
C CYS A 142 -1.57 45.97 -7.98
N LEU A 143 -1.95 45.22 -9.01
CA LEU A 143 -1.40 45.26 -10.38
C LEU A 143 -2.51 45.59 -11.39
#